data_AF-A0A3A4NRW6-F1
#
_entry.id   AF-A0A3A4NRW6-F1
#
_cell.length_a   1.000
_cell.length_b   1.000
_cell.length_c   1.000
_cell.angle_alpha   90.00
_cell.angle_beta   90.00
_cell.angle_gamma   90.00
#
_symmetry.space_group_name_H-M   'P 1'
#
loop_
_entity.id
_entity.type
_entity.pdbx_description
1 polymer ?
#
loop_
_entity_poly.entity_id
_entity_poly.type
_entity_poly.pdbx_seq_one_letter_code
_entity_poly.pdbx_strand_id
1 'polypeptide(L)' 'MQFCAARRILLCLRYGIGDFVMETPVLQALRESSPHAHITAAGAYPAIELLEGDPRIDALMCIQKWERFRSISVPY' A
#
# COMPACT_ATOMS: atom_id res chain seq x y z
N MET A 1 19.47 -4.10 2.47
CA MET A 1 19.11 -2.68 2.70
C MET A 1 18.75 -2.53 4.16
N GLN A 2 19.36 -1.59 4.90
CA GLN A 2 19.02 -1.33 6.30
C GLN A 2 17.98 -0.22 6.37
N PHE A 3 16.73 -0.55 6.75
CA PHE A 3 15.65 0.42 6.99
C PHE A 3 15.55 0.83 8.48
N CYS A 4 16.57 0.54 9.28
CA CYS A 4 16.56 0.61 10.75
C CYS A 4 16.15 1.99 11.34
N ALA A 5 16.32 3.08 10.58
CA ALA A 5 15.93 4.43 11.01
C ALA A 5 14.52 4.87 10.56
N ALA A 6 13.86 4.12 9.66
CA ALA A 6 12.57 4.53 9.10
C ALA A 6 11.45 4.30 10.12
N ARG A 7 10.81 5.37 10.59
CA ARG A 7 9.70 5.28 11.55
C ARG A 7 8.33 5.07 10.90
N ARG A 8 8.19 5.45 9.62
CA ARG A 8 6.95 5.34 8.84
C ARG A 8 7.32 4.89 7.42
N ILE A 9 6.69 3.83 6.95
CA ILE A 9 6.95 3.21 5.65
C ILE A 9 5.64 3.15 4.88
N LEU A 10 5.63 3.71 3.68
CA LEU A 10 4.53 3.55 2.73
C LEU A 10 4.95 2.52 1.69
N LEU A 11 4.23 1.40 1.65
CA LEU A 11 4.40 0.38 0.62
C LEU A 11 3.33 0.58 -0.47
N CYS A 12 3.76 1.03 -1.64
CA CYS A 12 2.86 1.18 -2.80
C CYS A 12 2.83 -0.11 -3.60
N LEU A 13 1.69 -0.77 -3.61
CA LEU A 13 1.49 -2.06 -4.26
C LEU A 13 1.03 -1.87 -5.69
N ARG A 14 1.54 -2.71 -6.60
CA ARG A 14 1.25 -2.64 -8.03
C ARG A 14 -0.17 -3.13 -8.36
N TYR A 15 -0.64 -2.80 -9.55
CA TYR A 15 -1.96 -3.21 -10.03
C TYR A 15 -1.96 -4.67 -10.47
N GLY A 16 -2.85 -5.48 -9.91
CA GLY A 16 -3.04 -6.87 -10.28
C GLY A 16 -2.71 -7.82 -9.14
N ILE A 17 -3.52 -8.87 -8.98
CA ILE A 17 -3.40 -9.80 -7.84
C ILE A 17 -2.07 -10.57 -7.87
N GLY A 18 -1.56 -10.91 -9.07
CA GLY A 18 -0.28 -11.62 -9.20
C GLY A 18 0.90 -10.81 -8.67
N ASP A 19 1.05 -9.56 -9.12
CA ASP A 19 2.10 -8.65 -8.66
C ASP A 19 2.00 -8.40 -7.15
N PHE A 20 0.77 -8.21 -6.67
CA PHE A 20 0.48 -8.01 -5.25
C PHE A 20 0.98 -9.18 -4.39
N VAL A 21 0.66 -10.42 -4.78
CA VAL A 21 1.11 -11.62 -4.05
C VAL A 21 2.64 -11.70 -4.06
N MET A 22 3.29 -11.37 -5.18
CA MET A 22 4.75 -11.35 -5.27
C MET A 22 5.41 -10.27 -4.41
N GLU A 23 4.69 -9.20 -4.06
CA GLU A 23 5.16 -8.13 -3.17
C GLU A 23 4.99 -8.48 -1.68
N THR A 24 4.10 -9.40 -1.31
CA THR A 24 3.84 -9.76 0.10
C THR A 24 5.07 -10.22 0.90
N PRO A 25 6.09 -10.92 0.35
CA PRO A 25 7.29 -11.26 1.11
C PRO A 25 8.11 -10.03 1.54
N VAL A 26 7.98 -8.90 0.83
CA VAL A 26 8.64 -7.64 1.22
C VAL A 26 8.14 -7.17 2.57
N LEU A 27 6.87 -7.41 2.93
CA LEU A 27 6.32 -7.05 4.24
C LEU A 27 7.08 -7.72 5.39
N GLN A 28 7.50 -8.97 5.20
CA GLN A 28 8.27 -9.67 6.21
C GLN A 28 9.67 -9.07 6.36
N ALA A 29 10.37 -8.83 5.24
CA ALA A 29 11.67 -8.17 5.26
C ALA A 29 11.62 -6.75 5.86
N LEU A 30 10.54 -6.00 5.61
CA LEU A 30 10.32 -4.68 6.20
C LEU A 30 10.10 -4.77 7.71
N ARG A 31 9.29 -5.71 8.19
CA ARG A 31 9.04 -5.90 9.62
C ARG A 31 10.29 -6.38 10.36
N GLU A 32 11.08 -7.28 9.77
CA GLU A 32 12.34 -7.76 10.35
C GLU A 32 13.40 -6.64 10.40
N SER A 33 13.51 -5.83 9.35
CA SER A 33 14.51 -4.76 9.28
C SER A 33 14.12 -3.48 10.01
N SER A 34 12.81 -3.29 10.27
CA SER A 34 12.27 -2.13 10.98
C SER A 34 11.08 -2.53 11.86
N PRO A 35 11.32 -3.28 12.98
CA PRO A 35 10.26 -3.86 13.80
C PRO A 35 9.25 -2.86 14.37
N HIS A 36 9.72 -1.64 14.65
CA HIS A 36 8.93 -0.57 15.25
C HIS A 36 8.39 0.45 14.24
N ALA A 37 8.63 0.25 12.94
CA ALA A 37 8.10 1.14 11.92
C ALA A 37 6.58 0.95 11.80
N HIS A 38 5.87 2.06 11.61
CA HIS A 38 4.48 2.02 11.16
C HIS A 38 4.45 1.80 9.64
N ILE A 39 3.88 0.69 9.19
CA ILE A 39 3.82 0.29 7.79
C ILE A 39 2.40 0.49 7.27
N THR A 40 2.24 1.39 6.32
CA THR A 40 0.99 1.60 5.57
C THR A 40 1.11 0.98 4.20
N ALA A 41 0.18 0.09 3.82
CA ALA A 41 0.10 -0.43 2.46
C ALA A 41 -0.92 0.39 1.66
N ALA A 42 -0.52 0.86 0.48
CA ALA A 42 -1.39 1.56 -0.44
C ALA A 42 -1.53 0.75 -1.73
N GLY A 43 -2.76 0.47 -2.15
CA GLY A 43 -3.01 -0.34 -3.34
C GLY A 43 -4.45 -0.21 -3.83
N ALA A 44 -4.73 -0.85 -4.97
CA ALA A 44 -6.02 -0.75 -5.62
C ALA A 44 -7.01 -1.81 -5.12
N TYR A 45 -8.29 -1.44 -5.10
CA TYR A 45 -9.39 -2.39 -4.95
C TYR A 45 -9.47 -3.34 -6.16
N PRO A 46 -9.83 -4.63 -5.98
CA PRO A 46 -10.05 -5.33 -4.70
C PRO A 46 -8.76 -5.91 -4.09
N ALA A 47 -7.63 -5.85 -4.81
CA ALA A 47 -6.40 -6.51 -4.39
C ALA A 47 -5.93 -6.09 -2.98
N ILE A 48 -6.11 -4.82 -2.61
CA ILE A 48 -5.73 -4.30 -1.29
C ILE A 48 -6.46 -5.00 -0.12
N GLU A 49 -7.65 -5.57 -0.36
CA GLU A 49 -8.41 -6.31 0.66
C GLU A 49 -7.69 -7.61 1.10
N LEU A 50 -6.77 -8.14 0.27
CA LEU A 50 -5.97 -9.32 0.63
C LEU A 50 -5.04 -9.08 1.83
N LEU A 51 -4.79 -7.82 2.20
CA LEU A 51 -3.97 -7.45 3.35
C LEU A 51 -4.78 -7.10 4.59
N GLU A 52 -6.10 -7.22 4.54
CA GLU A 52 -6.95 -7.02 5.72
C GLU A 52 -6.60 -8.06 6.79
N GLY A 53 -6.32 -7.56 8.00
CA GLY A 53 -5.92 -8.39 9.13
C GLY A 53 -4.48 -8.90 9.10
N ASP A 54 -3.66 -8.53 8.10
CA ASP A 54 -2.25 -8.91 8.09
C ASP A 54 -1.50 -8.22 9.25
N PRO A 55 -0.94 -8.98 10.22
CA PRO A 55 -0.30 -8.40 11.40
C PRO A 55 1.00 -7.64 11.10
N ARG A 56 1.52 -7.75 9.88
CA ARG A 56 2.74 -7.05 9.45
C ARG A 56 2.44 -5.61 9.03
N ILE A 57 1.17 -5.25 8.83
CA ILE A 57 0.71 -3.95 8.36
C ILE A 57 -0.08 -3.25 9.46
N ASP A 58 0.15 -1.95 9.59
CA ASP A 58 -0.53 -1.13 10.60
C ASP A 58 -1.72 -0.35 10.03
N ALA A 59 -1.73 -0.08 8.71
CA ALA A 59 -2.81 0.62 8.03
C ALA A 59 -2.91 0.26 6.54
N LEU A 60 -4.13 0.30 6.00
CA LEU A 60 -4.42 0.13 4.58
C LEU A 60 -4.95 1.43 3.98
N MET A 61 -4.48 1.77 2.79
CA MET A 61 -4.94 2.89 1.99
C MET A 61 -5.42 2.37 0.63
N CYS A 62 -6.74 2.29 0.47
CA CYS A 62 -7.32 1.93 -0.81
C CYS A 62 -7.27 3.13 -1.77
N ILE A 63 -6.56 2.97 -2.88
CA ILE A 63 -6.55 3.93 -3.97
C ILE A 63 -7.65 3.49 -4.94
N GLN A 64 -8.83 4.10 -4.83
CA GLN A 64 -9.82 3.98 -5.90
C GLN A 64 -9.27 4.64 -7.16
N LYS A 65 -9.48 3.97 -8.30
CA LYS A 65 -9.16 4.51 -9.62
C LYS A 65 -9.68 5.94 -9.66
N TRP A 66 -8.82 6.90 -10.03
CA TRP A 66 -9.24 8.26 -10.36
C TRP A 66 -10.35 8.15 -11.40
N GLU A 67 -11.61 8.18 -10.95
CA GLU A 67 -12.72 8.36 -11.86
C GLU A 67 -12.43 9.67 -12.55
N ARG A 68 -12.15 9.54 -13.85
CA ARG A 68 -11.96 10.62 -14.82
C ARG A 68 -12.77 11.83 -14.34
N PHE A 69 -12.11 12.86 -13.82
CA PHE A 69 -12.76 14.13 -13.49
C PHE A 69 -13.52 14.53 -14.74
N ARG A 70 -14.84 14.32 -14.72
CA ARG A 70 -15.76 14.81 -15.73
C ARG A 70 -15.58 16.32 -15.64
N SER A 71 -15.16 16.94 -16.74
CA SER A 71 -14.87 18.37 -16.76
C SER A 71 -15.98 19.11 -16.03
N ILE A 72 -15.64 19.75 -14.91
CA ILE A 72 -16.48 20.81 -14.38
C ILE A 72 -16.32 21.91 -15.43
N SER A 73 -17.27 21.97 -16.36
CA SER A 73 -17.39 23.07 -17.28
C SER A 73 -17.70 24.31 -16.44
N VAL A 74 -16.70 25.17 -16.29
CA VAL A 74 -16.86 26.50 -15.72
C VAL A 74 -17.52 27.35 -16.81
N PRO A 75 -18.76 27.83 -16.63
CA PRO A 75 -19.38 28.74 -17.58
C PRO A 75 -18.65 30.08 -17.51
N TYR A 76 -18.19 30.57 -18.67
CA TYR A 76 -17.80 31.97 -18.87
C TYR A 76 -19.05 32.83 -19.04
#